data_AF-A0A7J8KB26-F1
#
_entry.id   AF-A0A7J8KB26-F1
#
_cell.length_a   1.000
_cell.length_b   1.000
_cell.length_c   1.000
_cell.angle_alpha   90.00
_cell.angle_beta   90.00
_cell.angle_gamma   90.00
#
_symmetry.space_group_name_H-M   'P 1'
#
loop_
_entity.id
_entity.type
_entity.pdbx_description
1 polymer ?
#
loop_
_entity_poly.entity_id
_entity_poly.type
_entity_poly.pdbx_seq_one_letter_code
_entity_poly.pdbx_strand_id
1 'polypeptide(L)'
;MAAANTSPGVYLREATQQKLRRFSELRGKPVAAGEFWDIVAITAADEKQELAYKQQLSEKLKKKELPLGVQYHVFVDPAGAKIGNGGSTLCALRCLEKLYGDKWNSFTILLIHSELLNYQMDRFYFPFLIFCSCTGDNAEKQ
;
A
#
# COMPACT_ATOMS: atom_id res chain seq x y z
N MET A 1 -1.47 -1.73 -42.45
CA MET A 1 -1.42 -1.34 -41.03
C MET A 1 -0.99 -2.56 -40.24
N ALA A 2 0.24 -2.58 -39.73
CA ALA A 2 0.77 -3.74 -39.00
C ALA A 2 0.30 -3.66 -37.55
N ALA A 3 -0.50 -4.63 -37.12
CA ALA A 3 -0.78 -4.84 -35.70
C ALA A 3 0.55 -5.16 -35.01
N ALA A 4 0.93 -4.32 -34.05
CA ALA A 4 2.16 -4.50 -33.29
C ALA A 4 2.10 -5.83 -32.52
N ASN A 5 2.88 -6.82 -32.97
CA ASN A 5 3.22 -8.00 -32.19
C ASN A 5 4.18 -7.57 -31.08
N THR A 6 3.66 -6.87 -30.07
CA THR A 6 4.41 -6.51 -28.88
C THR A 6 4.47 -7.75 -27.99
N SER A 7 5.68 -8.25 -27.70
CA SER A 7 5.81 -9.43 -26.85
C SER A 7 5.26 -9.14 -25.45
N PRO A 8 4.65 -10.14 -24.76
CA PRO A 8 4.09 -9.93 -23.42
C PRO A 8 5.08 -9.30 -22.42
N GLY A 9 6.37 -9.61 -22.56
CA GLY A 9 7.42 -9.03 -21.73
C GLY A 9 7.65 -7.53 -21.93
N VAL A 10 7.42 -7.01 -23.14
CA VAL A 10 7.53 -5.56 -23.42
C VAL A 10 6.35 -4.82 -22.81
N TYR A 11 5.13 -5.34 -22.97
CA TYR A 11 3.92 -4.76 -22.37
C TYR A 11 4.01 -4.67 -20.84
N LEU A 12 4.42 -5.76 -20.18
CA LEU A 12 4.58 -5.78 -18.73
C LEU A 12 5.59 -4.74 -18.25
N ARG A 13 6.72 -4.61 -18.96
CA ARG A 13 7.77 -3.64 -18.62
C ARG A 13 7.29 -2.20 -18.80
N GLU A 14 6.58 -1.90 -19.88
CA GLU A 14 6.01 -0.58 -20.14
C GLU A 14 4.94 -0.22 -19.09
N ALA A 15 4.06 -1.16 -18.75
CA ALA A 15 3.08 -0.98 -17.68
C ALA A 15 3.76 -0.71 -16.34
N THR A 16 4.81 -1.46 -15.96
CA THR A 16 5.60 -1.18 -14.75
C THR A 16 6.21 0.22 -14.78
N GLN A 17 6.84 0.62 -15.89
CA GLN A 17 7.45 1.94 -16.01
C GLN A 17 6.42 3.08 -15.93
N GLN A 18 5.25 2.91 -16.56
CA GLN A 18 4.17 3.89 -16.52
C GLN A 18 3.68 4.10 -15.10
N LYS A 19 3.43 3.01 -14.36
CA LYS A 19 3.05 3.12 -12.97
C LYS A 19 4.17 3.85 -12.18
N LEU A 20 5.45 3.55 -12.43
CA LEU A 20 6.57 4.10 -11.63
C LEU A 20 6.63 5.62 -11.79
N ARG A 21 6.40 6.08 -13.02
CA ARG A 21 6.26 7.52 -13.34
C ARG A 21 5.09 8.13 -12.57
N ARG A 22 3.89 7.53 -12.64
CA ARG A 22 2.71 8.03 -11.90
C ARG A 22 2.99 8.12 -10.40
N PHE A 23 3.51 7.07 -9.77
CA PHE A 23 3.86 7.13 -8.35
C PHE A 23 4.90 8.22 -8.06
N SER A 24 5.91 8.36 -8.91
CA SER A 24 6.96 9.36 -8.73
C SER A 24 6.43 10.80 -8.74
N GLU A 25 5.37 11.06 -9.50
CA GLU A 25 4.72 12.38 -9.61
C GLU A 25 3.88 12.73 -8.38
N LEU A 26 3.36 11.73 -7.66
CA LEU A 26 2.53 11.90 -6.45
C LEU A 26 3.37 12.08 -5.17
N ARG A 27 4.65 11.67 -5.19
CA ARG A 27 5.53 11.76 -4.02
C ARG A 27 5.64 13.19 -3.51
N GLY A 28 5.45 13.38 -2.20
CA GLY A 28 5.59 14.67 -1.54
C GLY A 28 4.49 15.68 -1.85
N LYS A 29 3.45 15.29 -2.60
CA LYS A 29 2.28 16.12 -2.91
C LYS A 29 1.06 15.59 -2.17
N PRO A 30 0.11 16.47 -1.78
CA PRO A 30 -1.20 16.03 -1.34
C PRO A 30 -1.91 15.34 -2.51
N VAL A 31 -2.45 14.16 -2.29
CA VAL A 31 -3.32 13.44 -3.25
C VAL A 31 -4.78 13.70 -2.92
N ALA A 32 -5.60 13.91 -3.96
CA ALA A 32 -7.04 13.99 -3.81
C ALA A 32 -7.67 12.59 -3.69
N ALA A 33 -8.88 12.52 -3.12
CA ALA A 33 -9.65 11.29 -3.05
C ALA A 33 -9.82 10.69 -4.46
N GLY A 34 -9.52 9.40 -4.62
CA GLY A 34 -9.60 8.68 -5.89
C GLY A 34 -8.38 8.82 -6.83
N GLU A 35 -7.41 9.70 -6.54
CA GLU A 35 -6.14 9.73 -7.28
C GLU A 35 -5.18 8.63 -6.83
N PHE A 36 -5.31 8.25 -5.56
CA PHE A 36 -4.51 7.28 -4.84
C PHE A 36 -5.36 6.61 -3.74
N TRP A 37 -4.80 5.61 -3.08
CA TRP A 37 -5.39 4.97 -1.90
C TRP A 37 -5.68 5.99 -0.79
N ASP A 38 -6.88 5.95 -0.23
CA ASP A 38 -7.25 6.79 0.91
C ASP A 38 -6.55 6.30 2.19
N ILE A 39 -6.42 4.97 2.32
CA ILE A 39 -5.79 4.30 3.44
C ILE A 39 -4.76 3.27 2.95
N VAL A 40 -3.59 3.26 3.56
CA VAL A 40 -2.58 2.19 3.43
C VAL A 40 -2.41 1.53 4.79
N ALA A 41 -2.89 0.30 4.91
CA ALA A 41 -2.78 -0.52 6.11
C ALA A 41 -1.65 -1.55 5.93
N ILE A 42 -0.81 -1.70 6.95
CA ILE A 42 0.29 -2.67 6.97
C ILE A 42 0.06 -3.56 8.19
N THR A 43 0.00 -4.88 8.01
CA THR A 43 -0.01 -5.80 9.16
C THR A 43 1.40 -5.90 9.74
N ALA A 44 1.54 -6.23 11.02
CA ALA A 44 2.81 -6.50 11.69
C ALA A 44 2.64 -7.70 12.62
N ALA A 45 3.62 -8.58 12.66
CA ALA A 45 3.57 -9.79 13.48
C ALA A 45 3.76 -9.50 14.98
N ASP A 46 4.43 -8.41 15.34
CA ASP A 46 4.66 -8.00 16.73
C ASP A 46 4.81 -6.48 16.90
N GLU A 47 4.80 -6.01 18.16
CA GLU A 47 4.92 -4.59 18.51
C GLU A 47 6.26 -3.97 18.08
N LYS A 48 7.35 -4.75 18.07
CA LYS A 48 8.66 -4.27 17.64
C LYS A 48 8.67 -4.00 16.13
N GLN A 49 7.98 -4.84 15.36
CA GLN A 49 7.81 -4.68 13.92
C GLN A 49 6.90 -3.48 13.61
N GLU A 50 5.83 -3.31 14.39
CA GLU A 50 4.96 -2.14 14.29
C GLU A 50 5.73 -0.84 14.52
N LEU A 51 6.52 -0.79 15.59
CA LEU A 51 7.34 0.37 15.90
C LEU A 51 8.35 0.68 14.79
N ALA A 52 9.02 -0.34 14.27
CA ALA A 52 9.97 -0.19 13.16
C ALA A 52 9.28 0.38 11.91
N TYR A 53 8.10 -0.14 11.55
CA TYR A 53 7.37 0.35 10.38
C TYR A 53 6.80 1.74 10.55
N LYS A 54 6.27 2.07 11.75
CA LYS A 54 5.85 3.43 12.07
C LYS A 54 7.02 4.42 11.94
N GLN A 55 8.20 4.06 12.45
CA GLN A 55 9.41 4.88 12.31
C GLN A 55 9.78 5.07 10.84
N GLN A 56 9.83 3.99 10.05
CA GLN A 56 10.16 4.05 8.62
C GLN A 56 9.14 4.88 7.82
N LEU A 57 7.85 4.70 8.07
CA LEU A 57 6.79 5.53 7.49
C LEU A 57 7.01 7.01 7.80
N SER A 58 7.29 7.34 9.07
CA SER A 58 7.53 8.71 9.49
C SER A 58 8.74 9.34 8.79
N GLU A 59 9.83 8.57 8.61
CA GLU A 59 11.01 9.04 7.89
C GLU A 59 10.73 9.25 6.41
N LYS A 60 10.00 8.32 5.78
CA LYS A 60 9.66 8.40 4.36
C LYS A 60 8.74 9.58 4.07
N LEU A 61 7.78 9.86 4.95
CA LEU A 61 6.94 11.05 4.87
C LEU A 61 7.77 12.33 5.03
N LYS A 62 8.70 12.39 6.00
CA LYS A 62 9.63 13.52 6.16
C LYS A 62 10.50 13.76 4.94
N LYS A 63 10.98 12.69 4.31
CA LYS A 63 11.78 12.71 3.07
C LYS A 63 10.92 12.95 1.82
N LYS A 64 9.60 13.11 1.96
CA LYS A 64 8.65 13.27 0.84
C LYS A 64 8.70 12.12 -0.17
N GLU A 65 9.07 10.92 0.28
CA GLU A 65 9.11 9.72 -0.56
C GLU A 65 7.73 9.08 -0.75
N LEU A 66 6.74 9.52 0.04
CA LEU A 66 5.35 9.04 0.01
C LEU A 66 4.39 10.19 -0.31
N PRO A 67 3.25 9.92 -0.96
CA PRO A 67 2.18 10.89 -1.12
C PRO A 67 1.63 11.37 0.23
N LEU A 68 1.30 12.65 0.31
CA LEU A 68 0.69 13.29 1.47
C LEU A 68 -0.84 13.21 1.36
N GLY A 69 -1.56 13.23 2.48
CA GLY A 69 -3.04 13.13 2.49
C GLY A 69 -3.57 11.70 2.58
N VAL A 70 -2.70 10.70 2.45
CA VAL A 70 -3.01 9.27 2.66
C VAL A 70 -2.88 8.93 4.14
N GLN A 71 -3.81 8.11 4.65
CA GLN A 71 -3.73 7.61 6.03
C GLN A 71 -2.94 6.30 6.08
N TYR A 72 -1.76 6.33 6.71
CA TYR A 72 -0.91 5.15 6.87
C TYR A 72 -1.10 4.54 8.26
N HIS A 73 -1.53 3.28 8.32
CA HIS A 73 -1.71 2.53 9.56
C HIS A 73 -0.85 1.28 9.59
N VAL A 74 -0.36 0.95 10.79
CA VAL A 74 0.30 -0.33 11.04
C VAL A 74 -0.50 -1.04 12.14
N PHE A 75 -0.94 -2.26 11.86
CA PHE A 75 -1.76 -3.07 12.76
C PHE A 75 -0.99 -4.30 13.21
N VAL A 76 -0.86 -4.48 14.52
CA VAL A 76 -0.26 -5.67 15.12
C VAL A 76 -1.28 -6.81 15.11
N ASP A 77 -0.85 -7.99 14.66
CA ASP A 77 -1.63 -9.21 14.79
C ASP A 77 -1.75 -9.59 16.27
N PRO A 78 -2.92 -10.06 16.72
CA PRO A 78 -3.15 -10.33 18.14
C PRO A 78 -2.19 -11.40 18.68
N ALA A 79 -1.71 -11.18 19.90
CA ALA A 79 -0.81 -12.11 20.57
C ALA A 79 -1.46 -13.50 20.73
N GLY A 80 -0.77 -14.55 20.28
CA GLY A 80 -1.28 -15.91 20.36
C GLY A 80 -0.80 -16.79 19.21
N ALA A 81 -1.65 -17.71 18.76
CA ALA A 81 -1.36 -18.56 17.61
C ALA A 81 -1.06 -17.69 16.39
N LYS A 82 -0.01 -18.05 15.63
CA LYS A 82 0.29 -17.38 14.37
C LYS A 82 -0.93 -17.44 13.48
N ILE A 83 -1.47 -16.26 13.19
CA ILE A 83 -2.56 -16.08 12.26
C ILE A 83 -1.93 -16.03 10.86
N GLY A 84 -2.49 -16.75 9.89
CA GLY A 84 -2.06 -16.63 8.50
C GLY A 84 -2.66 -15.40 7.85
N ASN A 85 -2.19 -15.03 6.65
CA ASN A 85 -2.58 -13.81 5.94
C ASN A 85 -4.08 -13.47 6.02
N GLY A 86 -4.98 -14.43 5.77
CA GLY A 86 -6.42 -14.17 5.81
C GLY A 86 -6.95 -13.72 7.17
N GLY A 87 -6.39 -14.21 8.27
CA GLY A 87 -6.76 -13.73 9.60
C GLY A 87 -6.10 -12.40 9.95
N SER A 88 -4.88 -12.13 9.46
CA SER A 88 -4.26 -10.79 9.58
C SER A 88 -5.06 -9.75 8.77
N THR A 89 -5.65 -10.14 7.63
CA THR A 89 -6.59 -9.32 6.87
C THR A 89 -7.81 -8.99 7.72
N LEU A 90 -8.46 -9.99 8.32
CA LEU A 90 -9.62 -9.78 9.19
C LEU A 90 -9.28 -8.91 10.41
N CYS A 91 -8.09 -9.09 10.99
CA CYS A 91 -7.61 -8.23 12.07
C CYS A 91 -7.50 -6.77 11.62
N ALA A 92 -6.84 -6.52 10.50
CA ALA A 92 -6.70 -5.17 9.94
C ALA A 92 -8.07 -4.54 9.62
N LEU A 93 -9.00 -5.28 9.02
CA LEU A 93 -10.36 -4.81 8.74
C LEU A 93 -11.11 -4.45 10.03
N ARG A 94 -11.04 -5.29 11.06
CA ARG A 94 -11.65 -4.99 12.36
C ARG A 94 -11.04 -3.75 13.03
N CYS A 95 -9.75 -3.54 12.87
CA CYS A 95 -9.09 -2.32 13.37
C CYS A 95 -9.55 -1.08 12.60
N LEU A 96 -9.71 -1.18 11.27
CA LEU A 96 -10.22 -0.10 10.43
C LEU A 96 -11.67 0.26 10.79
N GLU A 97 -12.53 -0.74 10.97
CA GLU A 97 -13.91 -0.56 11.42
C GLU A 97 -13.98 0.18 12.76
N LYS A 98 -13.11 -0.18 13.72
CA LYS A 98 -13.03 0.54 15.01
C LYS A 98 -12.56 1.99 14.88
N LEU A 99 -11.63 2.27 13.97
CA LEU A 99 -11.05 3.61 13.80
C LEU A 99 -11.98 4.56 13.04
N TYR A 100 -12.66 4.06 12.01
CA TYR A 100 -13.41 4.87 11.06
C TYR A 100 -14.93 4.71 11.16
N GLY A 101 -15.42 3.69 11.89
CA GLY A 101 -16.84 3.31 11.89
C GLY A 101 -17.33 3.05 10.47
N ASP A 102 -18.62 3.23 10.20
CA ASP A 102 -19.22 2.93 8.89
C ASP A 102 -18.62 3.68 7.69
N LYS A 103 -17.80 4.71 7.92
CA LYS A 103 -17.15 5.50 6.87
C LYS A 103 -16.09 4.71 6.10
N TRP A 104 -15.54 3.63 6.67
CA TRP A 104 -14.47 2.87 6.02
C TRP A 104 -14.90 2.22 4.69
N ASN A 105 -16.19 1.93 4.53
CA ASN A 105 -16.78 1.39 3.29
C ASN A 105 -16.67 2.33 2.08
N SER A 106 -16.38 3.62 2.31
CA SER A 106 -16.20 4.61 1.24
C SER A 106 -14.75 4.81 0.82
N PHE A 107 -13.80 4.19 1.52
CA PHE A 107 -12.37 4.36 1.26
C PHE A 107 -11.82 3.25 0.36
N THR A 108 -10.89 3.64 -0.49
CA THR A 108 -9.98 2.70 -1.16
C THR A 108 -8.84 2.36 -0.20
N ILE A 109 -8.73 1.08 0.17
CA ILE A 109 -7.78 0.61 1.17
C ILE A 109 -6.76 -0.34 0.53
N LEU A 110 -5.48 0.01 0.64
CA LEU A 110 -4.38 -0.89 0.33
C LEU A 110 -3.94 -1.62 1.59
N LEU A 111 -4.09 -2.95 1.62
CA LEU A 111 -3.58 -3.79 2.69
C LEU A 111 -2.29 -4.51 2.28
N ILE A 112 -1.24 -4.37 3.09
CA ILE A 112 0.06 -5.00 2.90
C ILE A 112 0.34 -5.99 4.02
N HIS A 113 0.48 -7.26 3.66
CA HIS A 113 0.89 -8.33 4.56
C HIS A 113 2.40 -8.34 4.72
N SER A 114 2.90 -8.10 5.94
CA SER A 114 4.35 -8.00 6.21
C SER A 114 4.94 -9.18 6.98
N GLU A 115 4.19 -10.25 7.16
CA GLU A 115 4.56 -11.44 7.96
C GLU A 115 5.85 -12.16 7.50
N LEU A 116 6.39 -11.81 6.33
CA LEU A 116 7.70 -12.27 5.81
C LEU A 116 8.79 -11.18 5.78
N LEU A 117 8.45 -9.93 6.06
CA LEU A 117 9.37 -8.80 5.93
C LEU A 117 10.15 -8.64 7.24
N ASN A 118 11.49 -8.58 7.13
CA ASN A 118 12.34 -8.26 8.27
C ASN A 118 11.95 -6.91 8.90
N TYR A 119 12.41 -6.65 10.13
CA TYR A 119 12.26 -5.35 10.82
C TYR A 119 12.80 -4.14 10.04
N GLN A 120 13.46 -4.37 8.89
CA GLN A 120 13.70 -3.35 7.90
C GLN A 120 12.80 -3.59 6.69
N MET A 121 11.79 -2.72 6.47
CA MET A 121 11.37 -2.48 5.10
C MET A 121 12.56 -1.86 4.37
N ASP A 122 13.12 -2.58 3.42
CA ASP A 122 14.23 -2.09 2.63
C ASP A 122 13.83 -0.77 1.93
N ARG A 123 14.80 0.13 1.75
CA ARG A 123 14.58 1.50 1.20
C ARG A 123 13.78 1.46 -0.10
N PHE A 124 13.95 0.38 -0.86
CA PHE A 124 13.31 0.10 -2.15
C PHE A 124 11.98 -0.65 -2.05
N TYR A 125 11.79 -1.53 -1.06
CA TYR A 125 10.68 -2.48 -1.07
C TYR A 125 9.33 -1.84 -0.72
N PHE A 126 9.32 -0.91 0.23
CA PHE A 126 8.09 -0.26 0.68
C PHE A 126 7.47 0.69 -0.36
N PRO A 127 8.25 1.61 -0.98
CA PRO A 127 7.74 2.38 -2.11
C PRO A 127 7.32 1.45 -3.25
N PHE A 128 8.03 0.33 -3.47
CA PHE A 128 7.73 -0.64 -4.53
C PHE A 128 6.43 -1.43 -4.31
N LEU A 129 6.11 -1.83 -3.07
CA LEU A 129 4.85 -2.50 -2.72
C LEU A 129 3.64 -1.57 -2.88
N ILE A 130 3.76 -0.36 -2.36
CA ILE A 130 2.76 0.70 -2.54
C ILE A 130 2.58 1.02 -4.04
N PHE A 131 3.71 1.13 -4.74
CA PHE A 131 3.80 1.35 -6.17
C PHE A 131 3.11 0.26 -7.00
N CYS A 132 3.38 -1.02 -6.73
CA CYS A 132 2.81 -2.14 -7.47
C CYS A 132 1.28 -2.14 -7.39
N SER A 133 0.77 -1.67 -6.24
CA SER A 133 -0.65 -1.58 -5.92
C SER A 133 -1.31 -0.29 -6.44
N CYS A 134 -0.60 0.64 -7.08
CA CYS A 134 -1.19 1.86 -7.66
C CYS A 134 -2.14 1.61 -8.86
N THR A 135 -2.46 0.35 -9.18
CA THR A 135 -3.58 -0.01 -10.05
C THR A 135 -4.88 0.00 -9.27
N GLY A 136 -5.31 1.20 -8.88
CA GLY A 136 -6.75 1.49 -8.88
C GLY A 136 -7.12 1.78 -10.33
N ASP A 137 -7.25 0.73 -11.14
CA ASP A 137 -7.93 0.86 -12.43
C ASP A 137 -9.38 1.21 -12.10
N ASN A 138 -9.77 2.45 -12.35
CA ASN A 138 -11.16 2.86 -12.52
C ASN A 138 -11.67 2.26 -13.85
N ALA A 139 -11.60 0.94 -13.98
CA ALA A 139 -12.01 0.19 -15.16
C ALA A 139 -13.31 -0.55 -14.88
N GLU A 140 -14.35 0.15 -14.38
CA GLU A 140 -15.73 -0.31 -14.49
C GLU A 140 -16.74 0.83 -14.24
N LYS A 141 -16.78 1.80 -15.14
CA LYS A 141 -18.01 2.57 -15.45
C LYS A 141 -18.02 2.98 -16.92
N GLN A 142 -18.40 2.03 -17.78
CA GLN A 142 -19.18 2.30 -18.99
C GLN A 142 -20.28 1.25 -19.08
#